data_AF-A0A1X7U908-F1
#
_entry.id   AF-A0A1X7U908-F1
#
_cell.length_a   1.000
_cell.length_b   1.000
_cell.length_c   1.000
_cell.angle_alpha   90.00
_cell.angle_beta   90.00
_cell.angle_gamma   90.00
#
_symmetry.space_group_name_H-M   'P 1'
#
loop_
_entity.id
_entity.type
_entity.pdbx_description
1 polymer ?
#
loop_
_entity_poly.entity_id
_entity_poly.type
_entity_poly.pdbx_seq_one_letter_code
_entity_poly.pdbx_strand_id
1 'polypeptide(L)'
;MASRKMSSQVWDYFELIGEKKVKCKLCLEDTTALAYHRVTSSMINHLSSHHPDKHKLISSLQMLHKFTKSCSATRSKEIMRRIAELVARDLRPISIVEGKGFKQLLNFIEPGYSVRSRTYVAKECLLLYQQ
;
A
#
# COMPACT_ATOMS: atom_id res chain seq x y z
N MET A 1 -18.47 -13.53 -5.97
CA MET A 1 -17.87 -12.23 -6.32
C MET A 1 -16.78 -11.93 -5.31
N ALA A 2 -15.50 -11.97 -5.71
CA ALA A 2 -14.39 -11.80 -4.78
C ALA A 2 -14.40 -10.36 -4.22
N SER A 3 -14.60 -10.22 -2.92
CA SER A 3 -14.59 -8.93 -2.22
C SER A 3 -13.25 -8.23 -2.48
N ARG A 4 -13.28 -6.99 -2.97
CA ARG A 4 -12.08 -6.15 -3.08
C ARG A 4 -11.48 -6.04 -1.69
N LYS A 5 -10.25 -6.54 -1.51
CA LYS A 5 -9.49 -6.41 -0.26
C LYS A 5 -9.40 -4.94 0.10
N MET A 6 -10.18 -4.50 1.09
CA MET A 6 -10.18 -3.09 1.50
C MET A 6 -8.85 -2.79 2.18
N SER A 7 -8.16 -1.75 1.72
CA SER A 7 -6.69 -1.64 1.85
C SER A 7 -6.19 -1.10 3.19
N SER A 8 -7.06 -0.79 4.16
CA SER A 8 -6.68 -0.03 5.37
C SER A 8 -7.19 -0.69 6.65
N GLN A 9 -6.36 -0.72 7.68
CA GLN A 9 -6.65 -1.34 9.00
C GLN A 9 -7.86 -0.74 9.71
N VAL A 10 -8.28 0.46 9.31
CA VAL A 10 -9.50 1.11 9.81
C VAL A 10 -10.75 0.23 9.59
N TRP A 11 -10.77 -0.63 8.56
CA TRP A 11 -11.91 -1.51 8.26
C TRP A 11 -12.16 -2.59 9.32
N ASP A 12 -11.22 -2.84 10.22
CA ASP A 12 -11.44 -3.78 11.33
C ASP A 12 -12.59 -3.30 12.24
N TYR A 13 -12.79 -1.98 12.32
CA TYR A 13 -13.78 -1.34 13.20
C TYR A 13 -15.08 -0.91 12.50
N PHE A 14 -15.18 -1.09 11.19
CA PHE A 14 -16.33 -0.65 10.40
C PHE A 14 -16.92 -1.79 9.58
N GLU A 15 -18.21 -1.66 9.26
CA GLU A 15 -18.94 -2.57 8.40
C GLU A 15 -19.66 -1.79 7.30
N LEU A 16 -19.71 -2.36 6.09
CA LEU A 16 -20.40 -1.75 4.96
C LEU A 16 -21.89 -2.09 5.04
N ILE A 17 -22.76 -1.08 5.06
CA ILE A 17 -24.22 -1.25 5.15
C ILE A 17 -24.92 -0.95 3.81
N GLY A 18 -24.28 -0.23 2.89
CA GLY A 18 -24.83 0.05 1.57
C GLY A 18 -23.78 0.62 0.62
N GLU A 19 -24.20 1.07 -0.56
CA GLU A 19 -23.28 1.39 -1.67
C GLU A 19 -22.21 2.45 -1.34
N LYS A 20 -22.44 3.29 -0.32
CA LYS A 20 -21.49 4.30 0.19
C LYS A 20 -21.70 4.62 1.66
N LYS A 21 -22.21 3.65 2.45
CA LYS A 21 -22.52 3.85 3.87
C LYS A 21 -21.82 2.82 4.72
N VAL A 22 -21.20 3.26 5.81
CA VAL A 22 -20.50 2.41 6.77
C VAL A 22 -21.03 2.64 8.19
N LYS A 23 -21.03 1.58 9.00
CA LYS A 23 -21.37 1.62 10.43
C LYS A 23 -20.14 1.33 11.26
N CYS A 24 -19.98 2.06 12.35
CA CYS A 24 -18.98 1.79 13.37
C CYS A 24 -19.45 0.62 14.25
N LYS A 25 -18.58 -0.38 14.48
CA LYS A 25 -18.87 -1.54 15.34
C LYS A 25 -18.69 -1.25 16.84
N LEU A 26 -18.13 -0.08 17.18
CA LEU A 26 -17.74 0.28 18.54
C LEU A 26 -18.68 1.28 19.22
N CYS A 27 -19.56 1.92 18.45
CA CYS A 27 -20.58 2.81 18.99
C CYS A 27 -21.73 1.99 19.59
N LEU A 28 -22.13 2.34 20.82
CA LEU A 28 -23.24 1.71 21.53
C LEU A 28 -24.61 2.19 21.04
N GLU A 29 -24.66 3.28 20.28
CA GLU A 29 -25.84 3.71 19.52
C GLU A 29 -25.69 3.32 18.05
N ASP A 30 -26.62 2.51 17.57
CA ASP A 30 -26.63 1.87 16.24
C ASP A 30 -26.74 2.82 15.03
N THR A 31 -26.54 4.14 15.17
CA THR A 31 -27.14 5.14 14.25
C THR A 31 -26.18 6.00 13.43
N THR A 32 -24.86 5.91 13.55
CA THR A 32 -23.96 6.69 12.68
C THR A 32 -23.62 5.93 11.40
N ALA A 33 -24.59 5.86 10.49
CA ALA A 33 -24.33 5.52 9.10
C ALA A 33 -23.50 6.66 8.48
N LEU A 34 -22.18 6.49 8.43
CA LEU A 34 -21.28 7.46 7.83
C LEU A 34 -21.30 7.30 6.32
N ALA A 35 -21.46 8.41 5.61
CA ALA A 35 -21.19 8.46 4.18
C ALA A 35 -19.68 8.29 3.93
N TYR A 36 -19.34 7.40 3.01
CA TYR A 36 -17.96 7.10 2.62
C TYR A 36 -17.82 7.18 1.10
N HIS A 37 -16.86 7.99 0.63
CA HIS A 37 -16.59 8.19 -0.80
C HIS A 37 -15.19 7.72 -1.16
N ARG A 38 -14.99 6.40 -1.29
CA ARG A 38 -13.74 5.76 -1.77
C ARG A 38 -12.45 6.06 -0.97
N VAL A 39 -12.50 6.92 0.05
CA VAL A 39 -11.42 7.24 0.99
C VAL A 39 -11.90 7.19 2.43
N THR A 40 -11.06 6.70 3.34
CA THR A 40 -11.44 6.36 4.72
C THR A 40 -11.43 7.55 5.68
N SER A 41 -11.35 8.78 5.17
CA SER A 41 -11.25 10.00 5.98
C SER A 41 -12.42 10.14 6.96
N SER A 42 -13.65 9.86 6.53
CA SER A 42 -14.84 9.89 7.40
C SER A 42 -14.74 8.90 8.58
N MET A 43 -14.20 7.71 8.32
CA MET A 43 -14.00 6.67 9.34
C MET A 43 -12.88 7.04 10.31
N ILE A 44 -11.78 7.60 9.81
CA ILE A 44 -10.65 8.05 10.62
C ILE A 44 -11.08 9.20 11.53
N ASN A 45 -11.80 10.19 10.99
CA ASN A 45 -12.29 11.33 11.78
C ASN A 45 -13.27 10.86 12.88
N HIS A 46 -14.18 9.93 12.56
CA HIS A 46 -15.07 9.33 13.54
C HIS A 46 -14.30 8.62 14.66
N LEU A 47 -13.28 7.82 14.33
CA LEU A 47 -12.43 7.21 15.36
C LEU A 47 -11.70 8.26 16.18
N SER A 48 -11.19 9.33 15.56
CA SER A 48 -10.50 10.39 16.29
C SER A 48 -11.40 11.12 17.29
N SER A 49 -12.69 11.27 17.01
CA SER A 49 -13.64 11.98 17.88
C SER A 49 -14.33 11.08 18.89
N HIS A 50 -14.75 9.87 18.52
CA HIS A 50 -15.54 8.96 19.37
C HIS A 50 -14.73 7.79 19.95
N HIS A 51 -13.61 7.41 19.33
CA HIS A 51 -12.80 6.27 19.74
C HIS A 51 -11.29 6.57 19.70
N PRO A 52 -10.82 7.59 20.47
CA PRO A 52 -9.45 8.10 20.37
C PRO A 52 -8.39 7.03 20.62
N ASP A 53 -8.67 6.04 21.47
CA ASP A 53 -7.74 4.94 21.74
C ASP A 53 -7.53 4.03 20.52
N LYS A 54 -8.60 3.78 19.74
CA LYS A 54 -8.50 2.99 18.50
C LYS A 54 -7.85 3.78 17.38
N HIS A 55 -8.12 5.09 17.30
CA HIS A 55 -7.41 5.99 16.39
C HIS A 55 -5.91 6.01 16.67
N LYS A 56 -5.50 6.14 17.94
CA LYS A 56 -4.10 6.04 18.36
C LYS A 56 -3.49 4.68 17.97
N LEU A 57 -4.18 3.57 18.25
CA LEU A 57 -3.70 2.24 17.88
C LEU A 57 -3.47 2.09 16.37
N ILE A 58 -4.42 2.51 15.53
CA ILE A 58 -4.24 2.46 14.06
C ILE A 58 -3.07 3.33 13.63
N SER A 59 -2.94 4.54 14.16
CA SER A 59 -1.83 5.44 13.85
C SER A 59 -0.48 4.81 14.26
N SER A 60 -0.40 4.19 15.44
CA SER A 60 0.78 3.46 15.91
C SER A 60 1.10 2.25 15.04
N LEU A 61 0.11 1.49 14.59
CA LEU A 61 0.31 0.35 13.68
C LEU A 61 0.78 0.80 12.30
N GLN A 62 0.27 1.92 11.79
CA GLN A 62 0.75 2.54 10.55
C GLN A 62 2.19 3.02 10.69
N MET A 63 2.55 3.61 11.83
CA MET A 63 3.93 3.99 12.16
C MET A 63 4.84 2.76 12.26
N LEU A 64 4.45 1.71 12.98
CA LEU A 64 5.22 0.47 13.07
C LEU A 64 5.41 -0.17 11.70
N HIS A 65 4.37 -0.21 10.87
CA HIS A 65 4.49 -0.66 9.49
C HIS A 65 5.53 0.15 8.72
N LYS A 66 5.58 1.48 8.90
CA LYS A 66 6.58 2.35 8.27
C LYS A 66 8.01 2.06 8.76
N PHE A 67 8.19 1.69 10.03
CA PHE A 67 9.48 1.23 10.56
C PHE A 67 9.88 -0.14 9.98
N THR A 68 8.96 -1.10 9.90
CA THR A 68 9.24 -2.44 9.35
C THR A 68 9.35 -2.49 7.83
N LYS A 69 8.81 -1.49 7.12
CA LYS A 69 8.88 -1.32 5.67
C LYS A 69 9.78 -0.15 5.26
N SER A 70 10.87 0.09 5.99
CA SER A 70 11.86 1.08 5.59
C SER A 70 12.94 0.41 4.75
N CYS A 71 13.02 0.78 3.47
CA CYS A 71 14.18 0.50 2.64
C CYS A 71 15.05 1.76 2.58
N SER A 72 16.33 1.66 2.93
CA SER A 72 17.24 2.81 2.85
C SER A 72 17.32 3.34 1.41
N ALA A 73 17.58 4.64 1.24
CA ALA A 73 17.68 5.25 -0.09
C ALA A 73 18.75 4.59 -0.95
N THR A 74 19.91 4.26 -0.36
CA THR A 74 21.01 3.54 -1.01
C THR A 74 20.59 2.13 -1.43
N ARG A 75 19.94 1.39 -0.53
CA ARG A 75 19.44 0.03 -0.82
C ARG A 75 18.39 0.04 -1.92
N SER A 76 17.48 1.02 -1.90
CA SER A 76 16.44 1.20 -2.91
C SER A 76 17.03 1.49 -4.29
N LYS A 77 18.08 2.33 -4.36
CA LYS A 77 18.78 2.62 -5.61
C LYS A 77 19.46 1.36 -6.15
N GLU A 78 20.13 0.60 -5.30
CA GLU A 78 20.80 -0.64 -5.72
C GLU A 78 19.81 -1.69 -6.22
N ILE A 79 18.68 -1.90 -5.52
CA ILE A 79 17.64 -2.81 -5.99
C ILE A 79 17.10 -2.36 -7.35
N MET A 80 16.83 -1.05 -7.52
CA MET A 80 16.37 -0.51 -8.80
C MET A 80 17.37 -0.79 -9.93
N ARG A 81 18.66 -0.58 -9.68
CA ARG A 81 19.73 -0.89 -10.62
C ARG A 81 19.74 -2.38 -11.01
N ARG A 82 19.62 -3.30 -10.03
CA ARG A 82 19.53 -4.74 -10.29
C ARG A 82 18.30 -5.14 -11.10
N ILE A 83 17.17 -4.47 -10.89
CA ILE A 83 15.96 -4.70 -11.68
C ILE A 83 16.17 -4.25 -13.13
N ALA A 84 16.81 -3.11 -13.36
CA ALA A 84 17.14 -2.65 -14.70
C ALA A 84 18.13 -3.62 -15.40
N GLU A 85 19.14 -4.13 -14.68
CA GLU A 85 20.06 -5.15 -15.18
C GLU A 85 19.32 -6.44 -15.58
N LEU A 86 18.42 -6.94 -14.72
CA LEU A 86 17.59 -8.12 -15.01
C LEU A 86 16.80 -7.91 -16.31
N VAL A 87 16.15 -6.77 -16.47
CA VAL A 87 15.33 -6.47 -17.65
C VAL A 87 16.20 -6.40 -18.91
N ALA A 88 17.32 -5.68 -18.85
CA ALA A 88 18.19 -5.46 -20.00
C ALA A 88 18.97 -6.71 -20.41
N ARG A 89 19.59 -7.41 -19.45
CA ARG A 89 20.47 -8.57 -19.72
C ARG A 89 19.68 -9.81 -20.10
N ASP A 90 18.51 -10.03 -19.50
CA ASP A 90 17.69 -11.22 -19.76
C ASP A 90 16.64 -10.96 -20.85
N LEU A 91 16.72 -9.81 -21.54
CA LEU A 91 15.81 -9.40 -22.61
C LEU A 91 14.33 -9.53 -22.21
N ARG A 92 14.02 -9.20 -20.95
CA ARG A 92 12.66 -9.32 -20.44
C ARG A 92 11.84 -8.09 -20.82
N PRO A 93 10.53 -8.25 -21.06
CA PRO A 93 9.67 -7.09 -21.25
C PRO A 93 9.66 -6.24 -19.98
N ILE A 94 9.79 -4.91 -20.13
CA ILE A 94 9.83 -3.96 -19.00
C ILE A 94 8.57 -4.08 -18.11
N SER A 95 7.44 -4.53 -18.67
CA SER A 95 6.20 -4.79 -17.93
C SER A 95 6.31 -5.88 -16.85
N ILE A 96 7.39 -6.68 -16.80
CA ILE A 96 7.61 -7.67 -15.75
C ILE A 96 7.53 -7.07 -14.34
N VAL A 97 7.96 -5.82 -14.19
CA VAL A 97 7.95 -5.08 -12.91
C VAL A 97 6.54 -4.80 -12.38
N GLU A 98 5.54 -4.84 -13.26
CA GLU A 98 4.14 -4.62 -12.91
C GLU A 98 3.44 -5.93 -12.53
N GLY A 99 4.04 -7.07 -12.86
CA GLY A 99 3.53 -8.42 -12.63
C GLY A 99 3.32 -8.72 -11.13
N LYS A 100 2.21 -9.39 -10.83
CA LYS A 100 1.84 -9.74 -9.45
C LYS A 100 2.89 -10.61 -8.77
N GLY A 101 3.39 -11.64 -9.46
CA GLY A 101 4.42 -12.54 -8.93
C GLY A 101 5.73 -11.83 -8.63
N PHE A 102 6.16 -10.92 -9.50
CA PHE A 102 7.37 -10.11 -9.30
C PHE A 102 7.25 -9.21 -8.06
N LYS A 103 6.11 -8.52 -7.90
CA LYS A 103 5.83 -7.69 -6.71
C LYS A 103 5.75 -8.51 -5.43
N GLN A 104 5.18 -9.72 -5.49
CA GLN A 104 5.13 -10.63 -4.34
C GLN A 104 6.53 -11.07 -3.92
N LEU A 105 7.38 -11.44 -4.88
CA LEU A 105 8.79 -11.78 -4.62
C LEU A 105 9.54 -10.61 -4.00
N LEU A 106 9.44 -9.41 -4.58
CA LEU A 106 10.10 -8.22 -4.02
C LEU A 106 9.60 -7.88 -2.62
N ASN A 107 8.30 -7.99 -2.35
CA ASN A 107 7.78 -7.73 -1.01
C ASN A 107 8.21 -8.80 0.00
N PHE A 108 8.52 -10.02 -0.44
CA PHE A 108 9.09 -11.07 0.42
C PHE A 108 10.57 -10.79 0.73
N ILE A 109 11.36 -10.42 -0.29
CA ILE A 109 12.80 -10.19 -0.16
C ILE A 109 13.10 -8.85 0.54
N GLU A 110 12.40 -7.79 0.15
CA GLU A 110 12.59 -6.44 0.66
C GLU A 110 11.21 -5.76 0.84
N PRO A 111 10.52 -6.02 1.97
CA PRO A 111 9.15 -5.53 2.21
C PRO A 111 9.00 -4.01 2.16
N GLY A 112 10.09 -3.29 2.45
CA GLY A 112 10.16 -1.83 2.41
C GLY A 112 10.42 -1.23 1.03
N TYR A 113 10.77 -2.04 0.03
CA TYR A 113 11.01 -1.57 -1.32
C TYR A 113 9.73 -1.61 -2.15
N SER A 114 9.44 -0.48 -2.80
CA SER A 114 8.37 -0.38 -3.79
C SER A 114 8.97 -0.15 -5.17
N VAL A 115 8.73 -1.10 -6.07
CA VAL A 115 9.18 -0.98 -7.45
C VAL A 115 8.56 0.26 -8.11
N ARG A 116 9.38 1.00 -8.87
CA ARG A 116 8.95 2.19 -9.61
C ARG A 116 8.12 1.81 -10.84
N SER A 117 7.50 2.80 -11.48
CA SER A 117 6.70 2.58 -12.69
C SER A 117 7.55 1.98 -13.82
N ARG A 118 6.91 1.22 -14.73
CA ARG A 118 7.51 0.73 -15.97
C ARG A 118 8.27 1.84 -16.72
N THR A 119 7.72 3.04 -16.78
CA THR A 119 8.35 4.20 -17.45
C THR A 119 9.65 4.64 -16.78
N TYR A 120 9.73 4.55 -15.46
CA TYR A 120 10.97 4.82 -14.73
C TYR A 120 12.02 3.74 -15.03
N VAL A 121 11.61 2.46 -14.97
CA VAL A 121 12.51 1.33 -15.26
C VAL A 121 13.06 1.40 -16.68
N ALA A 122 12.24 1.81 -17.66
CA ALA A 122 12.69 2.03 -19.03
C ALA A 122 13.83 3.06 -19.12
N LYS A 123 13.71 4.18 -18.38
CA LYS A 123 14.77 5.21 -18.33
C LYS A 123 16.07 4.66 -17.74
N GLU A 124 15.98 3.92 -16.64
CA GLU A 124 17.16 3.28 -16.03
C GLU A 124 17.82 2.26 -16.97
N CYS A 125 17.03 1.47 -17.70
CA CYS A 125 17.58 0.54 -18.71
C CYS A 125 18.33 1.29 -19.82
N LEU A 126 17.82 2.44 -20.28
CA LEU A 126 18.51 3.25 -21.30
C LEU A 126 19.86 3.77 -20.82
N LEU A 127 19.98 4.13 -19.53
CA LEU A 127 21.25 4.59 -18.94
C LEU A 127 22.31 3.47 -18.89
N LEU A 128 21.91 2.20 -18.88
CA LEU A 128 22.84 1.07 -18.92
C LEU A 128 23.45 0.86 -20.31
N TYR A 129 22.80 1.32 -21.39
CA TYR A 129 23.32 1.21 -22.76
C TYR A 129 24.19 2.41 -23.18
N GLN A 130 24.29 3.43 -22.33
CA GLN A 130 25.12 4.62 -22.56
C GLN A 130 26.52 4.51 -21.92
N GLN A 131 26.81 3.36 -21.28
CA GLN A 131 28.08 3.03 -20.61
C GLN A 131 28.73 1.85 -21.30
#